data_AF-A0AAV5WIV2-F1
#
_entry.id   AF-A0AAV5WIV2-F1
#
_cell.length_a   1.000
_cell.length_b   1.000
_cell.length_c   1.000
_cell.angle_alpha   90.00
_cell.angle_beta   90.00
_cell.angle_gamma   90.00
#
_symmetry.space_group_name_H-M   'P 1'
#
loop_
_entity.id
_entity.type
_entity.pdbx_description
1 polymer ?
#
loop_
_entity_poly.entity_id
_entity_poly.type
_entity_poly.pdbx_seq_one_letter_code
_entity_poly.pdbx_strand_id
1 'polypeptide(L)' 'MEEACTYSCCSDGSRMRTVTGPPFIADNDLLSVLPGDCIRRVLSYLDREHLETMQNVSRRMYNFASSCEFESAK' A
#
# COMPACT_ATOMS: atom_id res chain seq x y z
N MET A 1 -10.14 -30.44 -6.05
CA MET A 1 -9.50 -30.53 -7.38
C MET A 1 -9.77 -29.25 -8.12
N GLU A 2 -8.84 -28.37 -8.44
CA GLU A 2 -7.51 -27.99 -7.96
C GLU A 2 -7.18 -26.74 -8.81
N GLU A 3 -6.57 -25.74 -8.21
CA GLU A 3 -6.22 -24.45 -8.80
C GLU A 3 -5.20 -24.55 -9.94
N ALA A 4 -5.22 -23.56 -10.84
CA ALA A 4 -3.99 -23.03 -11.42
C ALA A 4 -4.22 -21.59 -11.94
N CYS A 5 -3.87 -20.60 -11.12
CA CYS A 5 -3.61 -19.24 -11.61
C CYS A 5 -2.09 -19.04 -11.58
N THR A 6 -1.44 -19.24 -12.73
CA THR A 6 0.02 -19.14 -12.89
C THR A 6 0.48 -17.69 -12.79
N TYR A 7 0.98 -17.30 -11.62
CA TYR A 7 1.83 -16.11 -11.47
C TYR A 7 3.26 -16.44 -11.92
N SER A 8 3.63 -15.93 -13.09
CA SER A 8 4.99 -15.97 -13.61
C SER A 8 5.88 -15.03 -12.81
N CYS A 9 6.47 -15.55 -11.72
CA CYS A 9 7.53 -14.88 -10.98
C CYS A 9 8.89 -15.17 -11.62
N CYS A 10 9.63 -14.07 -11.83
CA CYS A 10 11.09 -13.96 -12.00
C CYS A 10 11.66 -14.11 -13.41
N SER A 11 12.28 -13.00 -13.86
CA SER A 11 13.59 -12.84 -14.56
C SER A 11 13.58 -11.43 -15.16
N ASP A 12 14.55 -10.54 -15.09
CA ASP A 12 15.96 -10.58 -14.71
C ASP A 12 16.40 -9.09 -14.57
N GLY A 13 17.36 -8.78 -13.70
CA GLY A 13 17.91 -7.43 -13.62
C GLY A 13 18.46 -7.04 -12.26
N SER A 14 19.51 -7.74 -11.84
CA SER A 14 20.37 -7.37 -10.71
C SER A 14 20.82 -5.91 -10.77
N ARG A 15 20.09 -5.05 -10.05
CA ARG A 15 20.64 -3.83 -9.46
C ARG A 15 20.33 -3.90 -7.98
N MET A 16 21.34 -4.26 -7.19
CA MET A 16 21.32 -3.95 -5.76
C MET A 16 21.10 -2.44 -5.64
N ARG A 17 19.85 -2.03 -5.43
CA ARG A 17 19.58 -0.70 -4.90
C ARG A 17 20.11 -0.75 -3.48
N THR A 18 21.27 -0.16 -3.26
CA THR A 18 21.70 0.22 -1.91
C THR A 18 20.58 1.10 -1.37
N VAL A 19 19.70 0.52 -0.56
CA VAL A 19 18.71 1.28 0.20
C VAL A 19 19.51 1.91 1.32
N THR A 20 20.10 3.07 1.05
CA THR A 20 20.52 3.97 2.10
C THR A 20 19.26 4.23 2.92
N GLY A 21 19.22 3.70 4.15
CA GLY A 21 18.14 4.01 5.07
C GLY A 21 17.99 5.53 5.12
N PRO A 22 16.76 6.06 5.03
CA PRO A 22 16.57 7.50 4.94
C PRO A 22 17.25 8.17 6.14
N PRO A 23 18.01 9.26 5.89
CA PRO A 23 18.69 9.99 6.96
C PRO A 23 17.61 10.54 7.89
N PHE A 24 17.63 10.14 9.16
CA PHE A 24 16.79 10.64 10.26
C PHE A 24 15.37 11.04 9.81
N ILE A 25 14.44 10.08 9.77
CA ILE A 25 13.03 10.35 9.44
C ILE A 25 12.42 11.19 10.58
N ALA A 26 12.54 12.51 10.50
CA ALA A 26 11.57 13.40 11.13
C ALA A 26 10.17 12.95 10.72
N ASP A 27 9.15 13.13 11.57
CA ASP A 27 7.72 12.84 11.37
C ASP A 27 7.19 13.22 9.97
N ASN A 28 7.57 12.45 8.97
CA ASN A 28 7.27 12.70 7.57
C ASN A 28 6.16 11.74 7.20
N ASP A 29 5.14 12.27 6.56
CA ASP A 29 4.05 11.48 5.99
C ASP A 29 4.61 10.55 4.90
N LEU A 30 4.93 9.31 5.31
CA LEU A 30 5.49 8.26 4.46
C LEU A 30 4.49 7.76 3.41
N LEU A 31 3.19 7.98 3.61
CA LEU A 31 2.16 7.56 2.66
C LEU A 31 2.00 8.58 1.54
N SER A 32 2.09 9.87 1.85
CA SER A 32 1.95 10.93 0.85
C SER A 32 3.08 10.96 -0.18
N VAL A 33 4.25 10.40 0.12
CA VAL A 33 5.35 10.30 -0.88
C VAL A 33 5.16 9.14 -1.86
N LEU A 34 4.26 8.20 -1.58
CA LEU A 34 4.03 7.04 -2.42
C LEU A 34 3.14 7.35 -3.64
N PRO A 35 3.32 6.62 -4.76
CA PRO A 35 2.36 6.61 -5.85
C PRO A 35 0.98 6.11 -5.39
N GLY A 36 -0.08 6.58 -6.06
CA GLY A 36 -1.46 6.27 -5.68
C GLY A 36 -1.76 4.76 -5.58
N ASP A 37 -1.23 3.95 -6.50
CA ASP A 37 -1.45 2.50 -6.48
C ASP A 37 -0.76 1.80 -5.30
N CYS A 38 0.40 2.31 -4.88
CA CYS A 38 1.07 1.82 -3.67
C CYS A 38 0.27 2.17 -2.42
N ILE A 39 -0.30 3.38 -2.34
CA ILE A 39 -1.18 3.79 -1.23
C ILE A 39 -2.40 2.86 -1.17
N ARG A 40 -3.08 2.65 -2.31
CA ARG A 40 -4.23 1.73 -2.38
C ARG A 40 -3.88 0.32 -1.94
N ARG A 41 -2.72 -0.19 -2.36
CA ARG A 41 -2.25 -1.52 -1.95
C ARG A 41 -1.99 -1.60 -0.46
N VAL A 42 -1.39 -0.57 0.15
CA VAL A 42 -1.20 -0.51 1.61
C VAL A 42 -2.55 -0.48 2.33
N LEU A 43 -3.47 0.40 1.91
CA LEU A 43 -4.80 0.51 2.51
C LEU A 43 -5.62 -0.77 2.35
N SER A 44 -5.40 -1.58 1.32
CA SER A 44 -6.10 -2.86 1.13
C SER A 44 -5.82 -3.91 2.22
N TYR A 45 -4.79 -3.72 3.05
CA TYR A 45 -4.50 -4.59 4.20
C TYR A 45 -5.18 -4.14 5.49
N LEU A 46 -5.81 -2.97 5.49
CA LEU A 46 -6.46 -2.40 6.68
C LEU A 46 -7.90 -2.89 6.76
N ASP A 47 -8.35 -3.13 7.99
CA ASP A 47 -9.76 -3.35 8.27
C ASP A 47 -10.55 -2.03 8.26
N ARG A 48 -11.86 -2.13 8.52
CA ARG A 48 -12.78 -1.00 8.44
C ARG A 48 -12.45 0.10 9.45
N GLU A 49 -12.14 -0.29 10.67
CA GLU A 49 -11.84 0.65 11.75
C GLU A 49 -10.57 1.45 11.43
N HIS A 50 -9.55 0.78 10.90
CA HIS A 50 -8.31 1.41 10.51
C HIS A 50 -8.49 2.30 9.26
N LEU A 51 -9.32 1.90 8.28
CA LEU A 51 -9.66 2.76 7.14
C LEU A 51 -10.45 4.01 7.57
N GLU A 52 -11.39 3.89 8.50
CA GLU A 52 -12.11 5.03 9.07
C GLU A 52 -11.15 5.97 9.81
N THR A 53 -10.14 5.44 10.50
CA THR A 53 -9.06 6.24 11.10
C THR A 53 -8.25 6.99 10.03
N MET A 54 -7.88 6.30 8.94
CA MET A 54 -7.13 6.90 7.82
C MET A 54 -7.86 8.08 7.16
N GLN A 55 -9.20 8.07 7.15
CA GLN A 55 -9.99 9.18 6.63
C GLN A 55 -9.77 10.51 7.38
N ASN A 56 -9.36 10.44 8.65
CA ASN A 56 -9.14 11.62 9.49
C ASN A 56 -7.71 12.16 9.45
N VAL A 57 -6.78 11.48 8.75
CA VAL A 57 -5.36 11.86 8.71
C VAL A 57 -5.13 13.08 7.81
N SER A 58 -5.68 13.07 6.61
CA SER A 58 -5.58 14.19 5.66
C SER A 58 -6.62 14.06 4.56
N ARG A 59 -6.88 15.15 3.82
CA ARG A 59 -7.79 15.12 2.66
C ARG A 59 -7.35 14.09 1.61
N ARG A 60 -6.04 13.88 1.45
CA ARG A 60 -5.52 12.89 0.51
C ARG A 60 -5.85 11.47 0.97
N MET A 61 -5.64 11.17 2.26
CA MET A 61 -5.94 9.85 2.82
C MET A 61 -7.45 9.58 2.83
N TYR A 62 -8.28 10.58 3.10
CA TYR A 62 -9.73 10.49 2.94
C TYR A 62 -10.12 9.95 1.57
N ASN A 63 -9.63 10.57 0.48
CA ASN A 63 -9.97 10.15 -0.87
C ASN A 63 -9.59 8.69 -1.16
N PHE A 64 -8.43 8.24 -0.67
CA PHE A 64 -7.98 6.86 -0.89
C PHE A 64 -8.76 5.87 0.00
N ALA A 65 -8.93 6.17 1.28
CA ALA A 65 -9.60 5.28 2.24
C ALA A 65 -11.10 5.14 1.96
N SER A 66 -11.77 6.20 1.50
CA SER A 66 -13.18 6.14 1.08
C SER A 66 -13.39 5.35 -0.22
N SER A 67 -12.34 5.13 -1.00
CA SER A 67 -12.41 4.38 -2.27
C SER A 67 -12.00 2.90 -2.11
N CYS A 68 -11.55 2.48 -0.94
CA CYS A 68 -11.26 1.08 -0.66
C CYS A 68 -12.58 0.34 -0.39
N GLU A 69 -13.08 -0.36 -1.42
CA GLU A 69 -14.17 -1.31 -1.23
C GLU A 69 -13.64 -2.54 -0.48
N PHE A 70 -14.38 -2.95 0.55
CA PHE A 70 -14.12 -4.22 1.23
C PHE A 70 -14.47 -5.36 0.27
N GLU A 71 -13.52 -5.81 -0.53
CA GLU A 71 -13.55 -7.20 -0.97
C GLU A 71 -13.30 -8.05 0.28
N SER A 72 -14.39 -8.37 0.98
CA SER A 72 -14.38 -9.46 1.94
C SER A 72 -13.96 -10.70 1.18
N ALA A 73 -12.69 -11.09 1.35
CA ALA A 73 -12.20 -12.39 0.92
C ALA A 73 -13.13 -13.43 1.57
N LYS A 74 -13.95 -14.05 0.73
CA LYS A 74 -15.01 -14.97 1.10
C LYS A 74 -14.44 -16.38 1.31
#